data_AF-A0A4S8MXI4-F1
#
_entry.id   AF-A0A4S8MXI4-F1
#
_cell.length_a   1.000
_cell.length_b   1.000
_cell.length_c   1.000
_cell.angle_alpha   90.00
_cell.angle_beta   90.00
_cell.angle_gamma   90.00
#
_symmetry.space_group_name_H-M   'P 1'
#
loop_
_entity.id
_entity.type
_entity.pdbx_description
1 polymer ?
#
loop_
_entity_poly.entity_id
_entity_poly.type
_entity_poly.pdbx_seq_one_letter_code
_entity_poly.pdbx_strand_id
1 'polypeptide(L)'
;MDLLDIGRICAACNQQDFLPILCLHCSLSFCGQHINAHHCHPTHQSHLPSPPIASIVRCASCNDPSVISCSRCQRPYCPHHRHPNDHTCSSKPSPTPAKNQAARDLLAAHFPSTSRTANKNAAKKPAVKNQKLELMKMRHRALAADPKLQSSTMSAQQRSFVKVQINDGPEKIFWLEKTVIAGKAFDLLANQMGIPASNFDHYRLCKKSDQQLVALQNDLVFADQVADGDSIIL
;
A
#
# COMPACT_ATOMS: atom_id res chain seq x y z
N MET A 1 3.19 -38.02 -12.90
CA MET A 1 3.23 -36.55 -12.89
C MET A 1 2.65 -36.12 -14.22
N ASP A 2 1.35 -35.83 -14.23
CA ASP A 2 0.67 -35.34 -15.42
C ASP A 2 1.06 -33.87 -15.58
N LEU A 3 2.06 -33.62 -16.43
CA LEU A 3 2.41 -32.29 -16.88
C LEU A 3 1.16 -31.73 -17.55
N LEU A 4 0.59 -30.65 -17.00
CA LEU A 4 -0.57 -30.00 -17.59
C LEU A 4 -0.23 -29.68 -19.06
N ASP A 5 -1.02 -30.22 -20.00
CA ASP A 5 -1.00 -29.87 -21.43
C ASP A 5 -1.45 -28.41 -21.61
N ILE A 6 -0.62 -27.46 -21.18
CA ILE A 6 -0.88 -26.03 -21.29
C ILE A 6 -0.27 -25.56 -22.61
N GLY A 7 -1.12 -25.16 -23.55
CA GLY A 7 -0.72 -24.62 -24.85
C GLY A 7 -1.20 -25.48 -26.01
N ARG A 8 -0.98 -25.02 -27.24
CA ARG A 8 -1.19 -25.81 -28.47
C ARG A 8 0.04 -25.76 -29.36
N ILE A 9 0.22 -26.82 -30.12
CA ILE A 9 1.31 -26.95 -31.08
C ILE A 9 0.99 -26.14 -32.34
N CYS A 10 1.94 -25.31 -32.78
CA CYS A 10 1.84 -24.58 -34.03
C CYS A 10 1.93 -25.53 -35.23
N ALA A 11 0.96 -25.48 -36.14
CA ALA A 11 0.91 -26.34 -37.32
C ALA A 11 2.05 -26.12 -38.33
N ALA A 12 2.80 -25.01 -38.22
CA ALA A 12 3.91 -24.70 -39.13
C ALA A 12 5.29 -25.10 -38.57
N CYS A 13 5.55 -24.84 -37.28
CA CYS A 13 6.87 -25.07 -36.68
C CYS A 13 6.88 -26.13 -35.57
N ASN A 14 5.73 -26.75 -35.27
CA ASN A 14 5.54 -27.74 -34.22
C ASN A 14 6.00 -27.32 -32.81
N GLN A 15 6.17 -26.02 -32.56
CA GLN A 15 6.46 -25.49 -31.24
C GLN A 15 5.18 -25.34 -30.42
N GLN A 16 5.25 -25.65 -29.14
CA GLN A 16 4.17 -25.43 -28.18
C GLN A 16 4.07 -23.93 -27.85
N ASP A 17 2.98 -23.31 -28.28
CA ASP A 17 2.66 -21.91 -27.96
C ASP A 17 1.59 -21.88 -26.85
N PHE A 18 1.79 -21.01 -25.87
CA PHE A 18 0.87 -20.81 -24.76
C PHE A 18 -0.26 -19.81 -25.10
N LEU A 19 -0.11 -19.03 -26.18
CA LEU A 19 -1.12 -18.16 -26.80
C LEU A 19 -1.34 -18.56 -28.28
N PRO A 20 -1.79 -19.80 -28.55
CA PRO A 20 -2.00 -20.26 -29.92
C PRO A 20 -3.19 -19.54 -30.56
N ILE A 21 -3.00 -19.07 -31.79
CA ILE A 21 -4.02 -18.37 -32.58
C ILE A 21 -4.68 -19.37 -33.52
N LEU A 22 -6.02 -19.45 -33.46
CA LEU A 22 -6.80 -20.31 -34.34
C LEU A 22 -7.11 -19.58 -35.65
N CYS A 23 -6.76 -20.18 -36.79
CA CYS A 23 -7.25 -19.69 -38.08
C CYS A 23 -8.71 -20.09 -38.26
N LEU A 24 -9.61 -19.13 -38.48
CA LEU A 24 -11.04 -19.40 -38.68
C LEU A 24 -11.34 -20.11 -40.02
N HIS A 25 -10.40 -20.10 -40.97
CA HIS A 25 -10.60 -20.68 -42.30
C HIS A 25 -10.15 -22.14 -42.39
N CYS A 26 -9.02 -22.51 -41.77
CA CYS A 26 -8.50 -23.89 -41.79
C CYS A 26 -8.57 -24.59 -40.43
N SER A 27 -9.03 -23.93 -39.37
CA SER A 27 -9.14 -24.46 -37.99
C SER A 27 -7.83 -24.97 -37.38
N LEU A 28 -6.69 -24.68 -37.99
CA LEU A 28 -5.37 -25.00 -37.46
C LEU A 28 -4.89 -23.91 -36.49
N SER A 29 -4.08 -24.31 -35.51
CA SER A 29 -3.47 -23.41 -34.51
C SER A 29 -2.06 -23.00 -34.93
N PHE A 30 -1.74 -21.72 -34.82
CA PHE A 30 -0.43 -21.15 -35.18
C PHE A 30 0.10 -20.28 -34.05
N CYS A 31 1.43 -20.17 -33.93
CA CYS A 31 2.06 -19.19 -33.06
C CYS A 31 1.99 -17.78 -33.67
N GLY A 32 2.27 -16.75 -32.86
CA GLY A 32 2.24 -15.35 -33.31
C GLY A 32 3.17 -15.03 -34.50
N GLN A 33 4.22 -15.84 -34.71
CA GLN A 33 5.14 -15.67 -35.84
C GLN A 33 4.62 -16.28 -37.15
N HIS A 34 3.86 -17.37 -37.07
CA HIS A 34 3.46 -18.13 -38.26
C HIS A 34 2.03 -17.84 -38.72
N ILE A 35 1.18 -17.25 -37.88
CA ILE A 35 -0.19 -16.87 -38.29
C ILE A 35 -0.22 -15.83 -39.42
N ASN A 36 0.79 -14.97 -39.55
CA ASN A 36 0.80 -13.94 -40.60
C ASN A 36 1.38 -14.46 -41.93
N ALA A 37 2.23 -15.47 -41.88
CA ALA A 37 2.88 -16.07 -43.06
C ALA A 37 2.12 -17.29 -43.60
N HIS A 38 1.14 -17.82 -42.86
CA HIS A 38 0.36 -18.94 -43.35
C HIS A 38 -0.54 -18.50 -44.51
N HIS A 39 -0.52 -19.27 -45.59
CA HIS A 39 -1.44 -19.11 -46.70
C HIS A 39 -2.56 -20.13 -46.55
N CYS A 40 -3.73 -19.67 -46.10
CA CYS A 40 -4.91 -20.52 -46.08
C CYS A 40 -5.48 -20.66 -47.49
N HIS A 41 -5.66 -21.88 -47.99
CA HIS A 41 -6.51 -22.11 -49.16
C HIS A 41 -7.98 -21.98 -48.71
N PRO A 42 -8.74 -20.99 -49.18
CA PRO A 42 -10.10 -20.75 -48.70
C PRO A 42 -11.05 -21.75 -49.36
N THR A 43 -11.20 -22.95 -48.82
CA THR A 43 -12.15 -23.92 -49.40
C THR A 43 -13.53 -23.89 -48.77
N HIS A 44 -13.77 -23.20 -47.64
CA HIS A 44 -15.14 -23.04 -47.12
C HIS A 44 -15.32 -21.67 -46.44
N GLN A 45 -16.19 -20.85 -47.02
CA GLN A 45 -16.75 -19.67 -46.36
C GLN A 45 -17.71 -20.14 -45.26
N SER A 46 -17.23 -20.24 -44.02
CA SER A 46 -18.13 -20.27 -42.88
C SER A 46 -18.67 -18.85 -42.65
N HIS A 47 -19.82 -18.56 -43.25
CA HIS A 47 -20.68 -17.46 -42.86
C HIS A 47 -21.13 -17.68 -41.41
N LEU A 48 -20.37 -17.15 -40.46
CA LEU A 48 -20.90 -16.94 -39.12
C LEU A 48 -21.82 -15.73 -39.18
N PRO A 49 -23.07 -15.83 -38.67
CA PRO A 49 -23.91 -14.65 -38.51
C PRO A 49 -23.17 -13.66 -37.63
N SER A 50 -23.03 -12.42 -38.08
CA SER A 50 -22.53 -11.37 -37.21
C SER A 50 -23.44 -11.34 -35.97
N PRO A 51 -22.88 -11.38 -34.74
CA PRO A 51 -23.71 -11.10 -33.59
C PRO A 51 -24.33 -9.72 -33.81
N PRO A 52 -25.63 -9.52 -33.50
CA PRO A 52 -26.21 -8.19 -33.58
C PRO A 52 -25.29 -7.27 -32.77
N ILE A 53 -24.80 -6.22 -33.41
CA ILE A 53 -23.98 -5.19 -32.75
C ILE A 53 -24.89 -4.62 -31.66
N ALA A 54 -24.76 -5.14 -30.44
CA ALA A 54 -25.48 -4.65 -29.29
C ALA A 54 -25.14 -3.17 -29.22
N SER A 55 -26.16 -2.31 -29.25
CA SER A 55 -25.97 -0.87 -29.15
C SER A 55 -25.12 -0.59 -27.91
N ILE A 56 -24.01 0.12 -28.11
CA ILE A 56 -23.09 0.45 -27.01
C ILE A 56 -23.90 1.25 -25.99
N VAL A 57 -24.16 0.61 -24.85
CA VAL A 57 -24.83 1.27 -23.73
C VAL A 57 -23.85 2.28 -23.16
N ARG A 58 -24.29 3.53 -22.99
CA ARG A 58 -23.44 4.63 -22.52
C ARG A 58 -23.72 4.97 -21.07
N CYS A 59 -22.67 5.43 -20.39
CA CYS A 59 -22.73 5.89 -19.01
C CYS A 59 -23.70 7.06 -18.88
N ALA A 60 -24.64 6.96 -17.94
CA ALA A 60 -25.63 8.00 -17.69
C ALA A 60 -25.04 9.31 -17.12
N SER A 61 -23.77 9.32 -16.70
CA SER A 61 -23.09 10.50 -16.13
C SER A 61 -22.10 11.18 -17.07
N CYS A 62 -21.37 10.41 -17.89
CA CYS A 62 -20.30 10.95 -18.76
C CYS A 62 -20.35 10.46 -20.21
N ASN A 63 -21.37 9.67 -20.57
CA ASN A 63 -21.58 9.17 -21.93
C ASN A 63 -20.47 8.23 -22.49
N ASP A 64 -19.55 7.78 -21.65
CA ASP A 64 -18.55 6.75 -21.98
C ASP A 64 -19.18 5.37 -22.15
N PRO A 65 -18.55 4.44 -22.91
CA PRO A 65 -19.03 3.06 -23.01
C PRO A 65 -19.19 2.41 -21.63
N SER A 66 -20.36 1.85 -21.38
CA SER A 66 -20.74 1.20 -20.13
C SER A 66 -21.11 -0.26 -20.36
N VAL A 67 -20.61 -1.10 -19.47
CA VAL A 67 -20.95 -2.53 -19.39
C VAL A 67 -21.54 -2.91 -18.03
N ILE A 68 -21.73 -1.93 -17.14
CA ILE A 68 -22.11 -2.14 -15.73
C ILE A 68 -23.33 -1.29 -15.39
N SER A 69 -24.35 -1.91 -14.79
CA SER A 69 -25.53 -1.21 -14.26
C SER A 69 -25.43 -1.05 -12.73
N CYS A 70 -25.97 0.06 -12.22
CA CYS A 70 -26.05 0.30 -10.78
C CYS A 70 -27.12 -0.60 -10.15
N SER A 71 -26.79 -1.29 -9.05
CA SER A 71 -27.73 -2.19 -8.36
C SER A 71 -28.95 -1.49 -7.74
N ARG A 72 -28.88 -0.17 -7.55
CA ARG A 72 -29.96 0.60 -6.90
C ARG A 72 -30.88 1.30 -7.89
N CYS A 73 -30.32 2.01 -8.87
CA CYS A 73 -31.10 2.78 -9.85
C CYS A 73 -31.19 2.10 -11.22
N GLN A 74 -30.50 0.96 -11.42
CA GLN A 74 -30.49 0.16 -12.65
C GLN A 74 -30.06 0.90 -13.93
N ARG A 75 -29.47 2.09 -13.79
CA ARG A 75 -28.90 2.85 -14.90
C ARG A 75 -27.47 2.38 -15.22
N PRO A 76 -27.03 2.46 -16.49
CA PRO A 76 -25.68 2.10 -16.91
C PRO A 76 -24.65 3.16 -16.52
N TYR A 77 -23.50 2.72 -16.02
CA TYR A 77 -22.35 3.57 -15.65
C TYR A 77 -21.02 2.98 -16.10
N CYS A 78 -20.04 3.83 -16.41
CA CYS A 78 -18.67 3.39 -16.68
C CYS A 78 -17.97 2.97 -15.37
N PRO A 79 -16.80 2.31 -15.43
CA PRO A 79 -16.07 1.90 -14.21
C PRO A 79 -15.77 3.04 -13.23
N HIS A 80 -15.61 4.26 -13.73
CA HIS A 80 -15.36 5.46 -12.91
C HIS A 80 -16.60 5.96 -12.16
N HIS A 81 -17.80 5.65 -12.66
CA HIS A 81 -19.07 6.08 -12.06
C HIS A 81 -19.90 4.89 -11.52
N ARG A 82 -19.27 3.72 -11.35
CA ARG A 82 -19.94 2.47 -10.95
C ARG A 82 -20.57 2.57 -9.56
N HIS A 83 -19.96 3.27 -8.61
CA HIS A 83 -20.47 3.33 -7.25
C HIS A 83 -21.56 4.38 -7.09
N PRO A 84 -22.54 4.18 -6.19
CA PRO A 84 -23.61 5.14 -5.92
C PRO A 84 -23.16 6.54 -5.49
N ASN A 85 -21.93 6.68 -4.98
CA ASN A 85 -21.38 7.99 -4.57
C ASN A 85 -20.78 8.76 -5.75
N ASP A 86 -20.44 8.06 -6.84
CA ASP A 86 -19.78 8.64 -8.01
C ASP A 86 -20.82 9.11 -9.05
N HIS A 87 -22.11 8.91 -8.80
CA HIS A 87 -23.19 9.39 -9.67
C HIS A 87 -24.40 9.86 -8.87
N THR A 88 -25.24 10.68 -9.51
CA THR A 88 -26.55 11.07 -8.95
C THR A 88 -27.51 9.89 -8.98
N CYS A 89 -27.42 9.03 -7.97
CA CYS A 89 -28.21 7.81 -7.87
C CYS A 89 -29.66 8.14 -7.50
N SER A 90 -30.59 7.95 -8.44
CA SER A 90 -32.01 8.26 -8.23
C SER A 90 -32.75 7.29 -7.30
N SER A 91 -32.10 6.23 -6.81
CA SER A 91 -32.73 5.35 -5.82
C SER A 91 -32.91 6.11 -4.51
N LYS A 92 -34.15 6.25 -4.01
CA LYS A 92 -34.39 6.78 -2.66
C LYS A 92 -33.47 6.05 -1.68
N PRO A 93 -32.79 6.76 -0.75
CA PRO A 93 -32.00 6.09 0.25
C PRO A 93 -32.93 5.13 1.00
N SER A 94 -32.63 3.82 0.93
CA SER A 94 -33.22 2.86 1.85
C SER A 94 -33.02 3.42 3.26
N PRO A 95 -34.04 3.44 4.13
CA PRO A 95 -33.82 3.75 5.53
C PRO A 95 -32.69 2.84 6.02
N THR A 96 -31.68 3.45 6.62
CA THR A 96 -30.62 2.72 7.30
C THR A 96 -31.30 1.76 8.28
N PRO A 97 -31.00 0.46 8.26
CA PRO A 97 -31.58 -0.43 9.26
C PRO A 97 -31.17 0.10 10.63
N ALA A 98 -32.15 0.31 11.51
CA ALA A 98 -32.05 0.83 12.87
C ALA A 98 -31.28 -0.12 13.83
N LYS A 99 -30.26 -0.84 13.33
CA LYS A 99 -29.45 -1.79 14.11
C LYS A 99 -28.38 -1.13 14.99
N ASN A 100 -28.27 0.19 14.96
CA ASN A 100 -27.20 0.91 15.66
C ASN A 100 -27.73 2.00 16.59
N GLN A 101 -28.93 1.83 17.16
CA GLN A 101 -29.45 2.81 18.13
C GLN A 101 -28.57 2.83 19.39
N ALA A 102 -28.24 1.66 19.95
CA ALA A 102 -27.33 1.55 21.09
C ALA A 102 -25.94 2.18 20.83
N ALA A 103 -25.40 2.02 19.62
CA ALA A 103 -24.14 2.67 19.23
C ALA A 103 -24.31 4.20 19.14
N ARG A 104 -25.44 4.71 18.65
CA ARG A 104 -25.73 6.15 18.60
C ARG A 104 -25.94 6.72 20.01
N ASP A 105 -26.58 5.98 20.90
CA ASP A 105 -26.82 6.39 22.28
C ASP A 105 -25.50 6.44 23.07
N LEU A 106 -24.59 5.48 22.88
CA LEU A 106 -23.23 5.51 23.43
C LEU A 106 -22.43 6.72 22.89
N LEU A 107 -22.51 6.99 21.59
CA LEU A 107 -21.85 8.16 21.00
C LEU A 107 -22.42 9.46 21.55
N ALA A 108 -23.74 9.56 21.74
CA ALA A 108 -24.38 10.75 22.30
C ALA A 108 -24.02 10.96 23.78
N ALA A 109 -23.94 9.88 24.57
CA ALA A 109 -23.57 9.94 25.98
C ALA A 109 -22.10 10.34 26.19
N HIS A 110 -21.19 9.86 25.35
CA HIS A 110 -19.75 10.10 25.49
C HIS A 110 -19.23 11.30 24.69
N PHE A 111 -19.96 11.74 23.67
CA PHE A 111 -19.60 12.88 22.83
C PHE A 111 -20.84 13.76 22.58
N PRO A 112 -21.31 14.51 23.60
CA PRO A 112 -22.38 15.47 23.40
C PRO A 112 -21.93 16.48 22.34
N SER A 113 -22.56 16.42 21.17
CA SER A 113 -22.25 17.28 20.03
C SER A 113 -22.69 18.70 20.36
N THR A 114 -21.79 19.50 20.93
CA THR A 114 -21.89 20.96 20.77
C THR A 114 -21.53 21.24 19.33
N SER A 115 -22.56 21.39 18.49
CA SER A 115 -22.42 21.98 17.18
C SER A 115 -21.86 23.40 17.33
N ARG A 116 -20.55 23.55 17.18
CA ARG A 116 -19.94 24.85 16.85
C ARG A 116 -19.23 24.68 15.53
N THR A 117 -19.78 25.41 14.57
CA THR A 117 -19.15 25.86 13.33
C THR A 117 -17.63 25.88 13.46
N ALA A 118 -16.98 25.17 12.54
CA ALA A 118 -15.55 24.99 12.49
C ALA A 118 -14.83 26.34 12.36
N ASN A 119 -14.43 26.92 13.49
CA ASN A 119 -13.40 27.94 13.51
C ASN A 119 -12.04 27.23 13.57
N LYS A 120 -11.24 27.44 12.52
CA LYS A 120 -9.85 27.03 12.43
C LYS A 120 -9.09 27.80 13.51
N ASN A 121 -8.79 27.14 14.63
CA ASN A 121 -7.71 27.39 15.59
C ASN A 121 -8.09 26.72 16.92
N ALA A 122 -8.07 25.38 16.93
CA ALA A 122 -8.20 24.64 18.18
C ALA A 122 -6.81 24.43 18.76
N ALA A 123 -6.54 25.17 19.84
CA ALA A 123 -5.44 24.95 20.76
C ALA A 123 -5.32 23.44 21.08
N LYS A 124 -4.07 22.95 21.07
CA LYS A 124 -3.73 21.55 21.40
C LYS A 124 -4.29 21.22 22.79
N LYS A 125 -5.41 20.48 22.83
CA LYS A 125 -5.81 19.79 24.06
C LYS A 125 -4.69 18.80 24.41
N PRO A 126 -4.27 18.68 25.68
CA PRO A 126 -3.29 17.67 26.06
C PRO A 126 -3.92 16.30 25.81
N ALA A 127 -3.48 15.66 24.73
CA ALA A 127 -3.92 14.32 24.40
C ALA A 127 -3.48 13.41 25.56
N VAL A 128 -4.43 12.71 26.16
CA VAL A 128 -4.13 11.53 26.97
C VAL A 128 -3.31 10.61 26.06
N LYS A 129 -2.00 10.53 26.33
CA LYS A 129 -1.02 9.86 25.47
C LYS A 129 -1.27 8.36 25.56
N ASN A 130 -2.12 7.85 24.67
CA ASN A 130 -2.20 6.42 24.44
C ASN A 130 -0.86 5.98 23.82
N GLN A 131 0.02 5.37 24.63
CA GLN A 131 1.37 4.96 24.23
C GLN A 131 1.35 4.11 22.94
N LYS A 132 0.33 3.26 22.76
CA LYS A 132 0.17 2.44 21.56
C LYS A 132 -0.04 3.30 20.31
N LEU A 133 -0.81 4.38 20.41
CA LEU A 133 -1.02 5.32 19.31
C LEU A 133 0.23 6.15 19.03
N GLU A 134 1.00 6.52 20.06
CA GLU A 134 2.29 7.19 19.88
C GLU A 134 3.28 6.29 19.14
N LEU A 135 3.40 5.03 19.56
CA LEU A 135 4.25 4.04 18.90
C LEU A 135 3.84 3.81 17.44
N MET A 136 2.53 3.72 17.17
CA MET A 136 2.00 3.59 15.80
C MET A 136 2.38 4.80 14.93
N LYS A 137 2.25 6.02 15.47
CA LYS A 137 2.64 7.25 14.78
C LYS A 137 4.15 7.33 14.54
N MET A 138 4.95 6.87 15.49
CA MET A 138 6.40 6.79 15.34
C MET A 138 6.78 5.84 14.22
N ARG A 139 6.24 4.62 14.22
CA ARG A 139 6.51 3.62 13.17
C ARG A 139 6.19 4.13 11.77
N HIS A 140 5.15 4.94 11.62
CA HIS A 140 4.77 5.51 10.33
C HIS A 140 5.69 6.64 9.85
N ARG A 141 6.35 7.36 10.77
CA ARG A 141 7.23 8.49 10.46
C ARG A 141 8.72 8.15 10.47
N ALA A 142 9.06 6.96 10.97
CA ALA A 142 10.44 6.53 11.13
C ALA A 142 11.15 6.40 9.77
N LEU A 143 12.33 7.00 9.66
CA LEU A 143 13.21 6.84 8.51
C LEU A 143 14.14 5.64 8.73
N ALA A 144 14.55 4.96 7.66
CA ALA A 144 15.58 3.93 7.78
C ALA A 144 16.92 4.60 8.16
N ALA A 145 17.60 4.09 9.18
CA ALA A 145 18.95 4.59 9.50
C ALA A 145 19.97 4.17 8.44
N ASP A 146 19.77 3.01 7.81
CA ASP A 146 20.54 2.57 6.64
C ASP A 146 19.80 2.97 5.34
N PRO A 147 20.37 3.87 4.51
CA PRO A 147 19.77 4.26 3.23
C PRO A 147 19.50 3.07 2.30
N LYS A 148 20.30 2.00 2.38
CA LYS A 148 20.13 0.79 1.55
C LYS A 148 18.85 0.04 1.87
N LEU A 149 18.31 0.21 3.08
CA LEU A 149 17.12 -0.47 3.56
C LEU A 149 15.85 0.38 3.46
N GLN A 150 15.93 1.59 2.90
CA GLN A 150 14.78 2.51 2.78
C GLN A 150 13.60 1.91 2.01
N SER A 151 13.87 1.13 0.96
CA SER A 151 12.85 0.43 0.16
C SER A 151 12.60 -1.02 0.60
N SER A 152 13.15 -1.43 1.74
CA SER A 152 13.11 -2.82 2.17
C SER A 152 11.72 -3.24 2.65
N THR A 153 11.29 -4.45 2.27
CA THR A 153 10.02 -5.08 2.67
C THR A 153 10.10 -5.74 4.06
N MET A 154 11.11 -5.39 4.87
CA MET A 154 11.26 -5.99 6.21
C MET A 154 10.00 -5.82 7.06
N SER A 155 9.64 -6.89 7.77
CA SER A 155 8.51 -6.90 8.69
C SER A 155 8.79 -5.98 9.89
N ALA A 156 7.74 -5.47 10.53
CA ALA A 156 7.87 -4.60 11.68
C ALA A 156 8.59 -5.26 12.88
N GLN A 157 8.54 -6.60 12.96
CA GLN A 157 9.12 -7.39 14.04
C GLN A 157 10.65 -7.39 14.03
N GLN A 158 11.26 -7.19 12.86
CA GLN A 158 12.71 -7.16 12.66
C GLN A 158 13.29 -5.75 12.82
N ARG A 159 12.45 -4.74 13.06
CA ARG A 159 12.83 -3.34 13.18
C ARG A 159 12.74 -2.88 14.64
N SER A 160 13.73 -2.12 15.08
CA SER A 160 13.70 -1.34 16.33
C SER A 160 13.50 0.13 16.01
N PHE A 161 12.55 0.79 16.69
CA PHE A 161 12.17 2.18 16.43
C PHE A 161 12.61 3.10 17.57
N VAL A 162 13.44 4.09 17.29
CA VAL A 162 14.01 4.99 18.31
C VAL A 162 13.90 6.46 17.90
N LYS A 163 13.81 7.34 18.89
CA LYS A 163 13.93 8.79 18.72
C LYS A 163 15.40 9.15 18.90
N VAL A 164 15.98 9.89 17.97
CA VAL A 164 17.41 10.24 17.98
C VAL A 164 17.55 11.76 17.94
N GLN A 165 18.39 12.28 18.82
CA GLN A 165 18.70 13.69 18.96
C GLN A 165 20.22 13.86 19.12
N ILE A 166 20.79 14.91 18.52
CA ILE A 166 22.17 15.32 18.82
C ILE A 166 22.09 16.38 19.90
N ASN A 167 22.72 16.17 21.06
CA ASN A 167 22.69 17.11 22.19
C ASN A 167 21.26 17.67 22.43
N ASP A 168 21.04 18.97 22.22
CA ASP A 168 19.74 19.64 22.36
C ASP A 168 19.09 20.03 21.00
N GLY A 169 19.45 19.31 19.94
CA GLY A 169 19.00 19.54 18.57
C GLY A 169 17.59 19.00 18.26
N PRO A 170 17.17 19.02 16.98
CA PRO A 170 15.88 18.50 16.59
C PRO A 170 15.82 16.97 16.72
N GLU A 171 14.73 16.47 17.31
CA GLU A 171 14.43 15.03 17.40
C GLU A 171 13.97 14.47 16.05
N LYS A 172 14.59 13.38 15.62
CA LYS A 172 14.18 12.59 14.43
C LYS A 172 13.91 11.15 14.84
N ILE A 173 13.04 10.46 14.11
CA ILE A 173 12.68 9.08 14.40
C ILE A 173 13.30 8.18 13.36
N PHE A 174 14.05 7.17 13.81
CA PHE A 174 14.68 6.19 12.94
C PHE A 174 14.24 4.77 13.28
N TRP A 175 14.39 3.89 12.30
CA TRP A 175 14.34 2.46 12.52
C TRP A 175 15.64 1.80 12.07
N LEU A 176 16.07 0.79 12.82
CA LEU A 176 17.22 -0.06 12.55
C LEU A 176 16.80 -1.52 12.55
N GLU A 177 17.55 -2.37 11.87
CA GLU A 177 17.37 -3.81 11.99
C GLU A 177 17.84 -4.28 13.38
N LYS A 178 17.08 -5.18 14.01
CA LYS A 178 17.34 -5.65 15.37
C LYS A 178 18.69 -6.34 15.56
N THR A 179 19.26 -6.89 14.50
CA THR A 179 20.54 -7.62 14.50
C THR A 179 21.75 -6.69 14.48
N VAL A 180 21.55 -5.38 14.29
CA VAL A 180 22.64 -4.40 14.20
C VAL A 180 23.27 -4.19 15.58
N ILE A 181 24.60 -4.27 15.65
CA ILE A 181 25.37 -3.92 16.85
C ILE A 181 25.41 -2.41 17.06
N ALA A 182 25.53 -1.97 18.32
CA ALA A 182 25.42 -0.55 18.64
C ALA A 182 26.51 0.32 18.00
N GLY A 183 27.73 -0.19 17.77
CA GLY A 183 28.77 0.53 17.05
C GLY A 183 28.36 0.86 15.60
N LYS A 184 27.82 -0.13 14.88
CA LYS A 184 27.29 0.09 13.53
C LYS A 184 26.03 0.97 13.56
N ALA A 185 25.18 0.84 14.58
CA ALA A 185 24.03 1.72 14.76
C ALA A 185 24.47 3.18 14.93
N PHE A 186 25.53 3.43 15.70
CA PHE A 186 26.13 4.74 15.85
C PHE A 186 26.60 5.30 14.51
N ASP A 187 27.37 4.53 13.72
CA ASP A 187 27.86 4.99 12.42
C ASP A 187 26.72 5.40 11.49
N LEU A 188 25.66 4.58 11.41
CA LEU A 188 24.49 4.85 10.59
C LEU A 188 23.75 6.12 11.04
N LEU A 189 23.50 6.24 12.35
CA LEU A 189 22.78 7.38 12.91
C LEU A 189 23.59 8.67 12.84
N ALA A 190 24.90 8.63 13.12
CA ALA A 190 25.79 9.78 13.06
C ALA A 190 25.83 10.36 11.63
N ASN A 191 25.97 9.50 10.63
CA ASN A 191 25.89 9.91 9.22
C ASN A 191 24.53 10.53 8.88
N GLN A 192 23.43 9.90 9.30
CA GLN A 192 22.08 10.38 8.99
C GLN A 192 21.71 11.68 9.72
N MET A 193 22.37 11.96 10.85
CA MET A 193 22.23 13.19 11.62
C MET A 193 23.22 14.28 11.19
N GLY A 194 24.13 13.98 10.26
CA GLY A 194 25.06 14.96 9.66
C GLY A 194 26.32 15.21 10.49
N ILE A 195 26.73 14.28 11.35
CA ILE A 195 28.00 14.35 12.06
C ILE A 195 29.11 13.93 11.07
N PRO A 196 30.17 14.74 10.88
CA PRO A 196 31.29 14.34 10.04
C PRO A 196 32.13 13.25 10.73
N ALA A 197 32.64 12.30 9.94
CA ALA A 197 33.44 11.17 10.43
C ALA A 197 34.64 11.58 11.30
N SER A 198 35.22 12.77 11.05
CA SER A 198 36.33 13.33 11.83
C SER A 198 35.98 13.58 13.30
N ASN A 199 34.69 13.71 13.62
CA ASN A 199 34.23 14.07 14.96
C ASN A 199 33.62 12.88 15.70
N PHE A 200 33.62 11.67 15.13
CA PHE A 200 32.96 10.52 15.73
C PHE A 200 33.47 10.20 17.13
N ASP A 201 34.76 10.40 17.39
CA ASP A 201 35.39 10.15 18.71
C ASP A 201 34.83 11.04 19.84
N HIS A 202 34.17 12.15 19.50
CA HIS A 202 33.56 13.06 20.48
C HIS A 202 32.10 12.71 20.84
N TYR A 203 31.49 11.77 20.13
CA TYR A 203 30.09 11.41 20.32
C TYR A 203 29.97 9.96 20.79
N ARG A 204 28.92 9.68 21.57
CA ARG A 204 28.63 8.32 22.03
C ARG A 204 27.14 8.10 22.08
N LEU A 205 26.70 6.94 21.60
CA LEU A 205 25.30 6.55 21.63
C LEU A 205 24.83 6.34 23.08
N CYS A 206 23.93 7.19 23.56
CA CYS A 206 23.42 7.15 24.93
C CYS A 206 21.89 7.04 24.93
N LYS A 207 21.34 6.16 25.76
CA LYS A 207 19.90 6.09 26.05
C LYS A 207 19.53 7.05 27.17
N LYS A 208 18.46 7.82 27.00
CA LYS A 208 17.89 8.69 28.04
C LYS A 208 16.89 7.89 28.88
N SER A 209 17.22 7.60 30.14
CA SER A 209 16.36 6.90 31.10
C SER A 209 16.21 7.75 32.36
N ASP A 210 14.98 8.14 32.73
CA ASP A 210 14.67 8.86 33.98
C ASP A 210 15.67 9.96 34.38
N GLN A 211 16.02 10.83 33.41
CA GLN A 211 16.97 11.96 33.54
C GLN A 211 18.46 11.59 33.58
N GLN A 212 18.81 10.30 33.48
CA GLN A 212 20.18 9.84 33.32
C GLN A 212 20.47 9.43 31.86
N LEU A 213 21.69 9.72 31.41
CA LEU A 213 22.21 9.23 30.14
C LEU A 213 22.99 7.93 30.40
N VAL A 214 22.51 6.83 29.84
CA VAL A 214 23.16 5.52 29.91
C VAL A 214 23.85 5.24 28.59
N ALA A 215 25.17 5.18 28.61
CA ALA A 215 25.94 4.96 27.39
C ALA A 215 25.84 3.51 26.92
N LEU A 216 25.54 3.31 25.63
CA LEU A 216 25.44 1.98 25.04
C LEU A 216 26.83 1.37 24.83
N GLN A 217 26.86 0.03 24.81
CA GLN A 217 28.05 -0.77 24.55
C GLN A 217 28.10 -1.13 23.06
N ASN A 218 29.17 -0.73 22.38
CA ASN A 218 29.30 -0.80 20.92
C ASN A 218 29.35 -2.23 20.37
N ASP A 219 29.85 -3.16 21.17
CA ASP A 219 30.04 -4.58 20.90
C ASP A 219 28.75 -5.41 21.08
N LEU A 220 27.76 -4.87 21.78
CA LEU A 220 26.46 -5.52 21.98
C LEU A 220 25.45 -5.15 20.89
N VAL A 221 24.47 -6.02 20.71
CA VAL A 221 23.34 -5.79 19.81
C VAL A 221 22.56 -4.55 20.30
N PHE A 222 22.21 -3.67 19.37
CA PHE A 222 21.53 -2.42 19.69
C PHE A 222 20.14 -2.70 20.30
N ALA A 223 19.37 -3.59 19.69
CA ALA A 223 18.01 -3.93 20.12
C ALA A 223 17.93 -4.62 21.50
N ASP A 224 19.03 -5.16 22.02
CA ASP A 224 19.06 -5.76 23.36
C ASP A 224 19.22 -4.70 24.46
N GLN A 225 19.72 -3.51 24.11
CA GLN A 225 19.95 -2.40 25.03
C GLN A 225 18.87 -1.31 24.97
N VAL A 226 18.07 -1.29 23.90
CA VAL A 226 17.02 -0.28 23.68
C VAL A 226 15.67 -0.90 23.34
N ALA A 227 14.60 -0.27 23.82
CA ALA A 227 13.23 -0.63 23.51
C ALA A 227 12.63 0.29 22.44
N ASP A 228 11.59 -0.19 21.76
CA ASP A 228 10.80 0.63 20.83
C ASP A 228 10.24 1.85 21.56
N GLY A 229 10.55 3.05 21.07
CA GLY A 229 10.09 4.31 21.67
C GLY A 229 11.15 5.06 22.48
N ASP A 230 12.28 4.42 22.80
CA ASP A 230 13.36 5.04 23.57
C ASP A 230 13.96 6.26 22.86
N SER A 231 14.38 7.23 23.68
CA SER A 231 15.13 8.41 23.24
C SER A 231 16.62 8.15 23.37
N ILE A 232 17.30 8.24 22.23
CA ILE A 232 18.74 8.09 22.07
C ILE A 232 19.35 9.47 21.79
N ILE A 233 20.41 9.78 22.51
CA ILE A 233 21.19 11.00 22.36
C ILE A 233 22.56 10.61 21.85
N LEU A 234 22.99 11.32 20.81
CA LEU A 234 24.35 11.31 20.27
C LEU A 234 25.11 12.49 20.87
#